data_AF-U9US55-F1
#
_entry.id   AF-U9US55-F1
#
_cell.length_a   1.000
_cell.length_b   1.000
_cell.length_c   1.000
_cell.angle_alpha   90.00
_cell.angle_beta   90.00
_cell.angle_gamma   90.00
#
_symmetry.space_group_name_H-M   'P 1'
#
loop_
_entity.id
_entity.type
_entity.pdbx_description
1 polymer ?
#
loop_
_entity_poly.entity_id
_entity_poly.type
_entity_poly.pdbx_seq_one_letter_code
_entity_poly.pdbx_strand_id
1 'polypeptide(L)'
;MAEKLNKKASIRTTGKLDRKVVSKTASKLDKKAASKTTQKKAVITTNNLDKAQIKKIFDVFDYNGNGILSLAEIDKAVIELYPHLAKDKPAIMRAYKAADTSKDGFIDFKEFGRLIDLLHYYNELFKIFKKLDIDNDRRIDFGEFKKGHKLIGINVVSNKELKAKFNEIDTNLGGYILFDEVI
;
A
#
# COMPACT_ATOMS: atom_id res chain seq x y z
N MET A 1 44.20 4.55 -30.63
CA MET A 1 43.77 3.74 -29.48
C MET A 1 43.75 4.64 -28.24
N ALA A 2 42.56 4.94 -27.71
CA ALA A 2 42.27 5.31 -26.31
C ALA A 2 40.92 6.05 -26.28
N GLU A 3 39.86 5.26 -26.18
CA GLU A 3 38.53 5.71 -25.82
C GLU A 3 38.47 5.83 -24.29
N LYS A 4 38.28 7.04 -23.76
CA LYS A 4 37.92 7.25 -22.36
C LYS A 4 36.84 8.33 -22.25
N LEU A 5 35.64 7.83 -21.91
CA LEU A 5 34.76 8.29 -20.82
C LEU A 5 34.63 9.80 -20.60
N ASN A 6 33.40 10.31 -20.72
CA ASN A 6 32.57 10.68 -19.56
C ASN A 6 31.35 11.49 -20.02
N LYS A 7 30.20 10.83 -20.22
CA LYS A 7 28.89 11.51 -20.16
C LYS A 7 28.24 11.14 -18.83
N LYS A 8 28.32 12.08 -17.88
CA LYS A 8 27.51 12.11 -16.66
C LYS A 8 26.03 12.07 -17.05
N ALA A 9 25.39 10.92 -16.88
CA ALA A 9 23.95 10.86 -16.70
C ALA A 9 23.68 10.89 -15.19
N SER A 10 23.23 12.05 -14.72
CA SER A 10 22.69 12.24 -13.37
C SER A 10 21.42 11.39 -13.23
N ILE A 11 21.52 10.23 -12.58
CA ILE A 11 20.35 9.40 -12.25
C ILE A 11 19.93 9.78 -10.83
N ARG A 12 18.99 10.73 -10.74
CA ARG A 12 18.28 11.03 -9.48
C ARG A 12 17.15 10.03 -9.25
N THR A 13 17.40 9.16 -8.28
CA THR A 13 16.55 8.79 -7.12
C THR A 13 15.24 8.00 -7.27
N THR A 14 15.25 6.89 -6.50
CA THR A 14 14.18 6.19 -5.75
C THR A 14 13.61 4.90 -6.35
N GLY A 15 14.16 3.76 -5.89
CA GLY A 15 13.61 2.42 -6.03
C GLY A 15 12.39 2.20 -5.13
N LYS A 16 11.32 2.96 -5.38
CA LYS A 16 10.00 2.74 -4.76
C LYS A 16 9.14 1.93 -5.73
N LEU A 17 8.37 0.96 -5.23
CA LEU A 17 7.27 0.39 -6.01
C LEU A 17 6.28 1.53 -6.27
N ASP A 18 6.28 2.01 -7.52
CA ASP A 18 5.61 3.25 -7.90
C ASP A 18 4.10 3.16 -7.61
N ARG A 19 3.53 4.10 -6.85
CA ARG A 19 2.08 4.19 -6.55
C ARG A 19 1.23 4.16 -7.83
N LYS A 20 1.81 4.64 -8.94
CA LYS A 20 1.23 4.65 -10.29
C LYS A 20 1.20 3.27 -10.98
N VAL A 21 2.11 2.37 -10.62
CA VAL A 21 2.15 0.98 -11.11
C VAL A 21 1.08 0.15 -10.39
N VAL A 22 0.99 0.27 -9.06
CA VAL A 22 -0.02 -0.42 -8.23
C VAL A 22 -1.45 0.01 -8.60
N SER A 23 -1.68 1.30 -8.85
CA SER A 23 -3.00 1.79 -9.29
C SER A 23 -3.40 1.29 -10.69
N LYS A 24 -2.43 1.05 -11.58
CA LYS A 24 -2.67 0.56 -12.95
C LYS A 24 -2.89 -0.96 -13.01
N THR A 25 -2.32 -1.73 -12.09
CA THR A 25 -2.61 -3.17 -11.92
C THR A 25 -3.93 -3.40 -11.20
N ALA A 26 -4.26 -2.60 -10.17
CA ALA A 26 -5.55 -2.65 -9.48
C ALA A 26 -6.74 -2.39 -10.44
N SER A 27 -6.65 -1.32 -11.25
CA SER A 27 -7.69 -0.99 -12.25
C SER A 27 -7.89 -2.05 -13.35
N LYS A 28 -6.94 -2.96 -13.55
CA LYS A 28 -7.09 -4.10 -14.46
C LYS A 28 -7.82 -5.30 -13.82
N LEU A 29 -7.75 -5.44 -12.50
CA LEU A 29 -8.39 -6.53 -11.74
C LEU A 29 -9.88 -6.27 -11.48
N ASP A 30 -10.31 -5.00 -11.45
CA ASP A 30 -11.69 -4.62 -11.15
C ASP A 30 -12.69 -4.80 -12.31
N LYS A 31 -12.23 -5.13 -13.53
CA LYS A 31 -13.11 -5.27 -14.70
C LYS A 31 -13.96 -6.56 -14.72
N LYS A 32 -13.92 -7.41 -13.70
CA LYS A 32 -14.64 -8.71 -13.71
C LYS A 32 -15.58 -8.99 -12.54
N ALA A 33 -16.00 -7.97 -11.79
CA ALA A 33 -17.03 -8.15 -10.75
C ALA A 33 -18.09 -7.04 -10.79
N ALA A 34 -18.92 -7.03 -11.83
CA ALA A 34 -20.15 -6.27 -11.85
C ALA A 34 -21.33 -7.20 -11.58
N SER A 35 -21.85 -7.22 -10.34
CA SER A 35 -23.23 -7.60 -10.07
C SER A 35 -23.71 -7.09 -8.70
N LYS A 36 -24.59 -6.09 -8.77
CA LYS A 36 -25.68 -5.64 -7.88
C LYS A 36 -25.74 -6.17 -6.44
N THR A 37 -25.60 -5.28 -5.45
CA THR A 37 -26.45 -5.19 -4.23
C THR A 37 -26.27 -3.80 -3.58
N THR A 38 -27.37 -3.18 -3.17
CA THR A 38 -27.48 -1.86 -2.53
C THR A 38 -26.79 -1.83 -1.16
N GLN A 39 -25.58 -1.28 -1.07
CA GLN A 39 -24.89 -0.98 0.19
C GLN A 39 -24.32 0.45 0.10
N LYS A 40 -24.42 1.24 1.17
CA LYS A 40 -23.83 2.59 1.25
C LYS A 40 -22.38 2.51 0.75
N LYS A 41 -22.09 3.20 -0.36
CA LYS A 41 -20.79 3.08 -1.04
C LYS A 41 -19.72 3.69 -0.12
N ALA A 42 -18.91 2.84 0.51
CA ALA A 42 -17.81 3.27 1.35
C ALA A 42 -16.86 4.15 0.54
N VAL A 43 -16.37 5.24 1.14
CA VAL A 43 -15.56 6.25 0.44
C VAL A 43 -14.17 5.69 0.21
N ILE A 44 -13.78 5.56 -1.07
CA ILE A 44 -12.50 4.96 -1.47
C ILE A 44 -11.36 6.01 -1.50
N THR A 45 -11.70 7.29 -1.59
CA THR A 45 -10.76 8.41 -1.61
C THR A 45 -11.47 9.70 -1.22
N THR A 46 -10.75 10.64 -0.61
CA THR A 46 -11.28 11.95 -0.23
C THR A 46 -11.11 13.03 -1.30
N ASN A 47 -10.45 12.72 -2.43
CA ASN A 47 -10.05 13.72 -3.43
C ASN A 47 -11.20 14.51 -4.09
N ASN A 48 -12.40 13.93 -4.15
CA ASN A 48 -13.59 14.57 -4.73
C ASN A 48 -14.62 14.99 -3.68
N LEU A 49 -14.24 14.97 -2.39
CA LEU A 49 -15.12 15.34 -1.29
C LEU A 49 -14.76 16.71 -0.76
N ASP A 50 -15.78 17.48 -0.41
CA ASP A 50 -15.56 18.73 0.32
C ASP A 50 -15.16 18.47 1.77
N LYS A 51 -14.67 19.52 2.45
CA LYS A 51 -14.22 19.43 3.83
C LYS A 51 -15.32 18.96 4.79
N ALA A 52 -16.58 19.34 4.56
CA ALA A 52 -17.70 18.96 5.41
C ALA A 52 -18.07 17.48 5.24
N GLN A 53 -17.98 16.96 4.01
CA GLN A 53 -18.14 15.54 3.72
C GLN A 53 -17.03 14.71 4.34
N ILE A 54 -15.77 15.15 4.23
CA ILE A 54 -14.63 14.48 4.88
C ILE A 54 -14.79 14.48 6.40
N LYS A 55 -15.22 15.61 6.98
CA LYS A 55 -15.51 15.74 8.41
C LYS A 55 -16.58 14.76 8.88
N LYS A 56 -17.67 14.62 8.13
CA LYS A 56 -18.70 13.61 8.45
C LYS A 56 -18.15 12.19 8.50
N ILE A 57 -17.20 11.83 7.64
CA ILE A 57 -16.59 10.49 7.67
C ILE A 57 -15.64 10.37 8.85
N PHE A 58 -14.81 11.39 9.10
CA PHE A 58 -13.93 11.45 10.26
C PHE A 58 -14.72 11.23 11.56
N ASP A 59 -15.87 11.90 11.69
CA ASP A 59 -16.72 11.79 12.89
C ASP A 59 -17.35 10.39 13.05
N VAL A 60 -17.40 9.55 12.01
CA VAL A 60 -17.78 8.13 12.15
C VAL A 60 -16.62 7.30 12.71
N PHE A 61 -15.38 7.67 12.40
CA PHE A 61 -14.20 7.01 12.95
C PHE A 61 -13.95 7.45 14.40
N ASP A 62 -14.21 8.71 14.73
CA ASP A 62 -13.98 9.31 16.05
C ASP A 62 -15.11 8.96 17.05
N TYR A 63 -15.08 7.74 17.58
CA TYR A 63 -16.13 7.24 18.49
C TYR A 63 -16.24 8.02 19.80
N ASN A 64 -15.13 8.54 20.31
CA ASN A 64 -15.12 9.26 21.59
C ASN A 64 -15.26 10.79 21.41
N GLY A 65 -15.12 11.31 20.19
CA GLY A 65 -15.35 12.72 19.84
C GLY A 65 -14.21 13.67 20.25
N ASN A 66 -12.99 13.17 20.47
CA ASN A 66 -11.85 13.98 20.91
C ASN A 66 -11.12 14.69 19.75
N GLY A 67 -11.52 14.46 18.50
CA GLY A 67 -10.96 15.09 17.31
C GLY A 67 -9.67 14.45 16.78
N ILE A 68 -9.27 13.30 17.30
CA ILE A 68 -8.11 12.51 16.87
C ILE A 68 -8.48 11.01 16.83
N LEU A 69 -7.88 10.24 15.94
CA LEU A 69 -8.20 8.81 15.83
C LEU A 69 -7.06 7.96 16.38
N SER A 70 -7.39 7.13 17.37
CA SER A 70 -6.51 6.05 17.80
C SER A 70 -6.53 4.88 16.80
N LEU A 71 -5.51 4.01 16.87
CA LEU A 71 -5.49 2.78 16.08
C LEU A 71 -6.72 1.89 16.35
N ALA A 72 -7.23 1.85 17.59
CA ALA A 72 -8.40 1.05 17.93
C ALA A 72 -9.68 1.58 17.26
N GLU A 73 -9.84 2.90 17.18
CA GLU A 73 -10.96 3.56 16.51
C GLU A 73 -10.91 3.34 14.99
N ILE A 74 -9.71 3.45 14.40
CA ILE A 74 -9.49 3.12 12.99
C ILE A 74 -9.82 1.66 12.71
N ASP A 75 -9.33 0.73 13.53
CA ASP A 75 -9.55 -0.70 13.34
C ASP A 75 -11.04 -1.05 13.41
N LYS A 76 -11.76 -0.48 14.39
CA LYS A 76 -13.20 -0.66 14.54
C LYS A 76 -13.97 -0.08 13.35
N ALA A 77 -13.66 1.16 12.95
CA ALA A 77 -14.33 1.80 11.82
C ALA A 77 -14.06 1.07 10.50
N VAL A 78 -12.87 0.52 10.29
CA VAL A 78 -12.56 -0.29 9.11
C VAL A 78 -13.38 -1.59 9.10
N ILE A 79 -13.57 -2.25 10.23
CA ILE A 79 -14.44 -3.43 10.33
C ILE A 79 -15.88 -3.09 9.93
N GLU A 80 -16.41 -1.97 10.41
CA GLU A 80 -17.81 -1.58 10.21
C GLU A 80 -18.07 -1.01 8.79
N LEU A 81 -17.18 -0.15 8.29
CA LEU A 81 -17.38 0.61 7.06
C LEU A 81 -16.69 0.00 5.84
N TYR A 82 -15.62 -0.76 6.05
CA TYR A 82 -14.77 -1.34 5.00
C TYR A 82 -14.51 -2.84 5.25
N PRO A 83 -15.56 -3.68 5.34
CA PRO A 83 -15.42 -5.09 5.70
C PRO A 83 -14.52 -5.89 4.75
N HIS A 84 -14.33 -5.41 3.52
CA HIS A 84 -13.41 -5.98 2.53
C HIS A 84 -11.93 -5.73 2.82
N LEU A 85 -11.59 -4.73 3.65
CA LEU A 85 -10.24 -4.41 4.13
C LEU A 85 -9.97 -5.01 5.51
N ALA A 86 -11.03 -5.23 6.30
CA ALA A 86 -10.98 -5.59 7.72
C ALA A 86 -10.16 -6.87 8.05
N LYS A 87 -10.04 -7.79 7.10
CA LYS A 87 -9.30 -9.05 7.27
C LYS A 87 -7.79 -8.86 7.18
N ASP A 88 -7.34 -7.77 6.57
CA ASP A 88 -5.95 -7.55 6.20
C ASP A 88 -5.28 -6.61 7.21
N LYS A 89 -5.22 -7.04 8.47
CA LYS A 89 -4.64 -6.28 9.59
C LYS A 89 -3.25 -5.70 9.32
N PRO A 90 -2.31 -6.42 8.66
CA PRO A 90 -1.01 -5.84 8.29
C PRO A 90 -1.16 -4.61 7.38
N ALA A 91 -2.10 -4.63 6.43
CA ALA A 91 -2.36 -3.50 5.54
C ALA A 91 -2.91 -2.28 6.30
N ILE A 92 -3.84 -2.50 7.24
CA ILE A 92 -4.39 -1.45 8.11
C ILE A 92 -3.28 -0.81 8.94
N MET A 93 -2.43 -1.63 9.56
CA MET A 93 -1.31 -1.15 10.38
C MET A 93 -0.31 -0.33 9.54
N ARG A 94 -0.02 -0.75 8.30
CA ARG A 94 0.86 0.02 7.40
C ARG A 94 0.23 1.34 6.97
N ALA A 95 -1.05 1.34 6.64
CA ALA A 95 -1.79 2.55 6.30
C ALA A 95 -1.78 3.56 7.45
N TYR A 96 -2.07 3.10 8.66
CA TYR A 96 -2.00 3.91 9.88
C TYR A 96 -0.61 4.52 10.09
N LYS A 97 0.44 3.70 10.15
CA LYS A 97 1.83 4.19 10.36
C LYS A 97 2.30 5.16 9.27
N ALA A 98 1.84 4.99 8.03
CA ALA A 98 2.23 5.85 6.92
C ALA A 98 1.34 7.12 6.79
N ALA A 99 0.18 7.13 7.44
CA ALA A 99 -0.70 8.29 7.54
C ALA A 99 -0.34 9.22 8.70
N ASP A 100 0.13 8.66 9.83
CA ASP A 100 0.65 9.38 11.00
C ASP A 100 2.00 10.04 10.65
N THR A 101 1.90 11.24 10.07
CA THR A 101 3.07 12.04 9.66
C THR A 101 3.64 12.85 10.80
N SER A 102 2.79 13.21 11.77
CA SER A 102 3.17 13.89 13.00
C SER A 102 3.98 12.99 13.94
N LYS A 103 3.78 11.67 13.85
CA LYS A 103 4.35 10.61 14.69
C LYS A 103 3.93 10.71 16.16
N ASP A 104 2.74 11.21 16.42
CA ASP A 104 2.18 11.32 17.77
C ASP A 104 1.39 10.07 18.19
N GLY A 105 1.22 9.10 17.28
CA GLY A 105 0.47 7.89 17.53
C GLY A 105 -1.05 8.06 17.41
N PHE A 106 -1.49 9.14 16.76
CA PHE A 106 -2.88 9.39 16.43
C PHE A 106 -3.01 9.87 14.98
N ILE A 107 -4.22 9.87 14.44
CA ILE A 107 -4.53 10.47 13.14
C ILE A 107 -5.42 11.67 13.36
N ASP A 108 -4.90 12.85 13.03
CA ASP A 108 -5.69 14.08 13.06
C ASP A 108 -6.53 14.27 11.78
N PHE A 109 -7.36 15.32 11.76
CA PHE A 109 -8.21 15.61 10.61
C PHE A 109 -7.43 15.91 9.32
N LYS A 110 -6.20 16.45 9.41
CA LYS A 110 -5.35 16.78 8.25
C LYS A 110 -4.74 15.50 7.66
N GLU A 111 -4.48 14.51 8.48
CA GLU A 111 -3.92 13.21 8.10
C GLU A 111 -4.99 12.22 7.61
N PHE A 112 -6.25 12.42 7.99
CA PHE A 112 -7.33 11.50 7.70
C PHE A 112 -7.55 11.20 6.20
N GLY A 113 -7.50 12.22 5.33
CA GLY A 113 -7.64 11.99 3.88
C GLY A 113 -6.56 11.06 3.33
N ARG A 114 -5.34 11.19 3.87
CA ARG A 114 -4.22 10.31 3.55
C ARG A 114 -4.44 8.90 4.09
N LEU A 115 -5.00 8.76 5.30
CA LEU A 115 -5.35 7.44 5.86
C LEU A 115 -6.31 6.67 4.94
N ILE A 116 -7.39 7.29 4.47
CA ILE A 116 -8.36 6.64 3.57
C ILE A 116 -7.67 6.14 2.29
N ASP A 117 -6.90 6.99 1.64
CA ASP A 117 -6.14 6.63 0.44
C ASP A 117 -5.15 5.47 0.70
N LEU A 118 -4.47 5.49 1.84
CA LEU A 118 -3.48 4.48 2.20
C LEU A 118 -4.10 3.13 2.61
N LEU A 119 -5.28 3.13 3.23
CA LEU A 119 -6.02 1.90 3.55
C LEU A 119 -6.28 1.08 2.29
N HIS A 120 -6.74 1.73 1.22
CA HIS A 120 -6.96 1.06 -0.07
C HIS A 120 -5.64 0.65 -0.74
N TYR A 121 -4.64 1.54 -0.72
CA TYR A 121 -3.33 1.26 -1.33
C TYR A 121 -2.65 0.03 -0.70
N TYR A 122 -2.50 0.01 0.63
CA TYR A 122 -1.83 -1.10 1.31
C TYR A 122 -2.63 -2.39 1.26
N ASN A 123 -3.96 -2.32 1.20
CA ASN A 123 -4.78 -3.52 1.02
C ASN A 123 -4.55 -4.17 -0.35
N GLU A 124 -4.51 -3.39 -1.43
CA GLU A 124 -4.18 -3.94 -2.75
C GLU A 124 -2.76 -4.49 -2.80
N LEU A 125 -1.81 -3.80 -2.15
CA LEU A 125 -0.44 -4.27 -2.04
C LEU A 125 -0.35 -5.60 -1.28
N PHE A 126 -1.10 -5.74 -0.18
CA PHE A 126 -1.14 -6.95 0.63
C PHE A 126 -1.82 -8.12 -0.11
N LYS A 127 -2.83 -7.85 -0.95
CA LYS A 127 -3.38 -8.87 -1.86
C LYS A 127 -2.36 -9.38 -2.87
N ILE A 128 -1.48 -8.51 -3.36
CA ILE A 128 -0.40 -8.94 -4.25
C ILE A 128 0.64 -9.73 -3.46
N PHE A 129 1.02 -9.26 -2.27
CA PHE A 129 1.93 -9.96 -1.35
C PHE A 129 1.46 -11.41 -1.11
N LYS A 130 0.20 -11.61 -0.73
CA LYS A 130 -0.42 -12.93 -0.53
C LYS A 130 -0.47 -13.83 -1.78
N LYS A 131 -0.35 -13.25 -2.99
CA LYS A 131 -0.26 -14.03 -4.23
C LYS A 131 1.17 -14.43 -4.58
N LEU A 132 2.15 -13.68 -4.06
CA LEU A 132 3.56 -13.94 -4.26
C LEU A 132 4.08 -14.95 -3.24
N ASP A 133 3.64 -14.83 -1.99
CA ASP A 133 3.86 -15.76 -0.89
C ASP A 133 3.10 -17.07 -1.16
N ILE A 134 3.77 -18.05 -1.78
CA ILE A 134 3.18 -19.29 -2.27
C ILE A 134 3.02 -20.28 -1.11
N ASP A 135 3.98 -20.33 -0.21
CA ASP A 135 3.98 -21.26 0.91
C ASP A 135 3.30 -20.70 2.18
N ASN A 136 2.89 -19.42 2.16
CA ASN A 136 2.19 -18.69 3.22
C ASN A 136 3.02 -18.54 4.50
N ASP A 137 4.36 -18.48 4.38
CA ASP A 137 5.25 -18.23 5.52
C ASP A 137 5.27 -16.74 5.96
N ARG A 138 4.52 -15.89 5.24
CA ARG A 138 4.41 -14.42 5.41
C ARG A 138 5.68 -13.67 5.00
N ARG A 139 6.51 -14.29 4.19
CA ARG A 139 7.73 -13.73 3.62
C ARG A 139 7.66 -13.95 2.11
N ILE A 140 8.45 -13.18 1.38
CA ILE A 140 8.63 -13.44 -0.05
C ILE A 140 10.10 -13.73 -0.24
N ASP A 141 10.41 -14.98 -0.57
CA ASP A 141 11.76 -15.37 -0.96
C ASP A 141 12.09 -14.92 -2.40
N PHE A 142 13.34 -15.08 -2.81
CA PHE A 142 13.76 -14.67 -4.15
C PHE A 142 13.07 -15.49 -5.27
N GLY A 143 12.79 -16.77 -5.04
CA GLY A 143 12.10 -17.64 -5.98
C GLY A 143 10.64 -17.23 -6.19
N GLU A 144 9.94 -16.89 -5.12
CA GLU A 144 8.58 -16.35 -5.11
C GLU A 144 8.51 -14.98 -5.77
N PHE A 145 9.41 -14.07 -5.40
CA PHE A 145 9.56 -12.76 -6.05
C PHE A 145 9.76 -12.92 -7.56
N LYS A 146 10.66 -13.84 -7.96
CA LYS A 146 10.92 -14.12 -9.37
C LYS A 146 9.72 -14.73 -10.10
N LYS A 147 8.88 -15.54 -9.45
CA LYS A 147 7.68 -16.10 -10.10
C LYS A 147 6.63 -15.03 -10.37
N GLY A 148 6.52 -14.02 -9.50
CA GLY A 148 5.46 -13.02 -9.59
C GLY A 148 5.90 -11.57 -9.80
N HIS A 149 7.16 -11.31 -10.16
CA HIS A 149 7.66 -9.95 -10.42
C HIS A 149 6.81 -9.18 -11.46
N LYS A 150 6.19 -9.88 -12.42
CA LYS A 150 5.29 -9.27 -13.41
C LYS A 150 3.97 -8.79 -12.81
N LEU A 151 3.48 -9.45 -11.75
CA LEU A 151 2.24 -9.08 -11.07
C LEU A 151 2.36 -7.74 -10.33
N ILE A 152 3.56 -7.45 -9.83
CA ILE A 152 3.91 -6.15 -9.23
C ILE A 152 4.40 -5.10 -10.25
N GLY A 153 4.29 -5.41 -11.55
CA GLY A 153 4.65 -4.49 -12.63
C GLY A 153 6.15 -4.30 -12.85
N ILE A 154 6.99 -5.14 -12.27
CA ILE A 154 8.43 -5.20 -12.58
C ILE A 154 8.58 -6.01 -13.86
N ASN A 155 8.87 -5.36 -14.98
CA ASN A 155 9.05 -6.01 -16.29
C ASN A 155 10.54 -6.22 -16.60
N VAL A 156 11.19 -7.03 -15.77
CA VAL A 156 12.61 -7.37 -15.89
C VAL A 156 12.74 -8.85 -16.23
N VAL A 157 13.64 -9.20 -17.16
CA VAL A 157 13.83 -10.59 -17.59
C VAL A 157 15.10 -11.22 -16.99
N SER A 158 16.09 -10.40 -16.63
CA SER A 158 17.37 -10.87 -16.12
C SER A 158 17.30 -11.25 -14.64
N ASN A 159 17.78 -12.44 -14.29
CA ASN A 159 17.91 -12.87 -12.88
C ASN A 159 18.78 -11.89 -12.06
N LYS A 160 19.82 -11.30 -12.68
CA LYS A 160 20.72 -10.36 -12.00
C LYS A 160 19.97 -9.07 -11.63
N GLU A 161 19.17 -8.55 -12.54
CA GLU A 161 18.37 -7.34 -12.31
C GLU A 161 17.21 -7.62 -11.33
N LEU A 162 16.57 -8.79 -11.41
CA LEU A 162 15.58 -9.21 -10.42
C LEU A 162 16.19 -9.32 -9.02
N LYS A 163 17.39 -9.87 -8.90
CA LYS A 163 18.07 -9.96 -7.60
C LYS A 163 18.45 -8.58 -7.07
N ALA A 164 18.85 -7.65 -7.94
CA ALA A 164 19.05 -6.26 -7.54
C ALA A 164 17.77 -5.62 -7.02
N LYS A 165 16.63 -5.79 -7.72
CA LYS A 165 15.32 -5.29 -7.26
C LYS A 165 14.84 -5.92 -5.96
N PHE A 166 15.08 -7.22 -5.80
CA PHE A 166 14.80 -7.91 -4.55
C PHE A 166 15.59 -7.30 -3.39
N ASN A 167 16.90 -7.15 -3.56
CA ASN A 167 17.79 -6.58 -2.54
C ASN A 167 17.51 -5.09 -2.26
N GLU A 168 16.94 -4.35 -3.22
CA GLU A 168 16.48 -2.97 -2.99
C GLU A 168 15.30 -2.91 -2.01
N ILE A 169 14.46 -3.97 -1.97
CA ILE A 169 13.27 -4.05 -1.11
C ILE A 169 13.61 -4.71 0.23
N ASP A 170 14.49 -5.71 0.25
CA ASP A 170 15.03 -6.37 1.45
C ASP A 170 15.98 -5.43 2.21
N THR A 171 15.41 -4.45 2.91
CA THR A 171 16.16 -3.38 3.60
C THR A 171 16.90 -3.88 4.84
N ASN A 172 16.40 -4.94 5.49
CA ASN A 172 17.04 -5.53 6.67
C ASN A 172 18.10 -6.59 6.32
N LEU A 173 18.28 -6.89 5.03
CA LEU A 173 19.23 -7.88 4.49
C LEU A 173 18.98 -9.30 5.05
N GLY A 174 17.74 -9.62 5.39
CA GLY A 174 17.33 -10.90 5.95
C GLY A 174 17.24 -12.01 4.90
N GLY A 175 17.32 -11.67 3.61
CA GLY A 175 17.20 -12.61 2.49
C GLY A 175 15.75 -12.87 2.05
N TYR A 176 14.79 -12.14 2.62
CA TYR A 176 13.36 -12.26 2.36
C TYR A 176 12.72 -10.87 2.41
N ILE A 177 11.68 -10.63 1.61
CA ILE A 177 10.91 -9.40 1.67
C ILE A 177 9.75 -9.59 2.65
N LEU A 178 9.70 -8.77 3.69
CA LEU A 178 8.56 -8.67 4.59
C LEU A 178 7.56 -7.61 4.07
N PHE A 179 6.28 -7.76 4.40
CA PHE A 179 5.29 -6.73 4.05
C PHE A 179 5.63 -5.36 4.67
N ASP A 180 6.27 -5.36 5.83
CA ASP A 180 6.77 -4.16 6.50
C ASP A 180 7.97 -3.49 5.80
N GLU A 181 8.54 -4.11 4.76
CA GLU A 181 9.61 -3.53 3.94
C GLU A 181 9.09 -2.99 2.61
N VAL A 182 7.84 -3.30 2.27
CA VAL A 182 7.20 -2.77 1.07
C VAL A 182 6.68 -1.35 1.38
N ILE A 183 7.34 -0.34 0.81
CA ILE A 183 7.07 1.11 1.01
C ILE A 183 6.36 1.71 -0.20
#